data_AF-A0A3M1DGW7-F1
#
_entry.id   AF-A0A3M1DGW7-F1
#
_cell.length_a   1.000
_cell.length_b   1.000
_cell.length_c   1.000
_cell.angle_alpha   90.00
_cell.angle_beta   90.00
_cell.angle_gamma   90.00
#
_symmetry.space_group_name_H-M   'P 1'
#
loop_
_entity.id
_entity.type
_entity.pdbx_description
1 polymer ?
#
loop_
_entity_poly.entity_id
_entity_poly.type
_entity_poly.pdbx_seq_one_letter_code
_entity_poly.pdbx_strand_id
1 'polypeptide(L)' 'MNLILLGPPGAGKGTQAKMLIEKFGIPQISTGDMLRAAVAAGTELGLRAKACMDAGTLVPDEVVIGIVGERLAQP' A
#
# COMPACT_ATOMS: atom_id res chain seq x y z
N MET A 1 11.26 -12.85 3.34
CA MET A 1 12.17 -11.87 2.71
C MET A 1 11.47 -10.53 2.73
N ASN A 2 12.13 -9.48 3.22
CA ASN A 2 11.53 -8.15 3.31
C ASN A 2 12.26 -7.23 2.33
N LEU A 3 11.56 -6.73 1.32
CA LEU A 3 12.14 -5.96 0.22
C LEU A 3 11.39 -4.64 0.04
N ILE A 4 12.12 -3.56 -0.24
CA ILE A 4 11.58 -2.29 -0.73
C ILE A 4 12.05 -2.11 -2.16
N LEU A 5 11.12 -1.91 -3.10
CA LEU A 5 11.41 -1.69 -4.52
C LEU A 5 11.28 -0.20 -4.87
N LEU A 6 12.42 0.46 -5.08
CA LEU A 6 12.52 1.89 -5.39
C LEU A 6 12.78 2.13 -6.88
N GLY A 7 12.32 3.26 -7.39
CA GLY A 7 12.57 3.70 -8.77
C GLY A 7 11.56 4.73 -9.27
N PRO A 8 11.90 5.54 -10.28
CA PRO A 8 11.01 6.59 -10.79
C PRO A 8 9.75 6.01 -11.47
N PRO A 9 8.71 6.84 -11.73
CA PRO A 9 7.59 6.46 -12.59
C PRO A 9 8.09 5.94 -13.95
N GLY A 10 7.48 4.89 -14.47
CA GLY A 10 7.88 4.27 -15.74
C GLY A 10 9.10 3.33 -15.69
N ALA A 11 9.83 3.25 -14.56
CA ALA A 11 11.03 2.40 -14.44
C ALA A 11 10.78 0.87 -14.43
N GLY A 12 9.55 0.40 -14.68
CA GLY A 12 9.25 -1.04 -14.72
C GLY A 12 9.14 -1.74 -13.36
N LYS A 13 9.02 -1.01 -12.24
CA LYS A 13 8.87 -1.59 -10.88
C LYS A 13 7.77 -2.65 -10.80
N GLY A 14 6.61 -2.40 -11.42
CA GLY A 14 5.50 -3.35 -11.41
C GLY A 14 5.85 -4.68 -12.11
N THR A 15 6.59 -4.61 -13.21
CA THR A 15 7.09 -5.81 -13.92
C THR A 15 8.06 -6.60 -13.05
N GLN A 16 9.02 -5.90 -12.42
CA GLN A 16 10.00 -6.54 -11.52
C GLN A 16 9.32 -7.13 -10.27
N ALA A 17 8.35 -6.44 -9.69
CA ALA A 17 7.57 -6.94 -8.56
C ALA A 17 6.85 -8.25 -8.91
N LYS A 18 6.19 -8.34 -10.07
CA LYS A 18 5.54 -9.58 -10.53
C LYS A 18 6.50 -10.76 -10.65
N MET A 19 7.70 -10.53 -11.21
CA MET A 19 8.74 -11.56 -11.32
C MET A 19 9.23 -12.03 -9.94
N LEU A 20 9.33 -11.12 -8.97
CA LEU A 20 9.71 -11.46 -7.59
C LEU A 20 8.62 -12.26 -6.87
N ILE A 21 7.34 -11.90 -7.07
CA ILE A 21 6.20 -12.66 -6.54
C ILE A 21 6.24 -14.09 -7.06
N GLU A 22 6.38 -14.28 -8.38
CA GLU A 22 6.40 -15.62 -9.01
C GLU A 22 7.58 -16.46 -8.53
N LYS A 23 8.77 -15.85 -8.42
CA LYS A 23 9.99 -16.55 -8.04
C LYS A 23 10.07 -16.92 -6.56
N PHE A 24 9.53 -16.07 -5.68
CA PHE A 24 9.74 -16.19 -4.23
C PHE A 24 8.46 -16.43 -3.42
N GLY A 25 7.28 -16.42 -4.06
CA GLY A 25 6.00 -16.62 -3.38
C GLY A 25 5.67 -15.54 -2.34
N ILE A 26 6.19 -14.33 -2.52
CA ILE A 26 5.98 -13.20 -1.59
C ILE A 26 4.83 -12.30 -2.08
N PRO A 27 3.99 -11.75 -1.18
CA PRO A 27 2.96 -10.80 -1.59
C PRO A 27 3.56 -9.46 -1.99
N GLN A 28 2.96 -8.80 -2.99
CA GLN A 28 3.23 -7.41 -3.28
C GLN A 28 2.34 -6.52 -2.40
N ILE A 29 2.97 -5.51 -1.80
CA ILE A 29 2.28 -4.48 -1.02
C ILE A 29 2.53 -3.14 -1.71
N SER A 30 1.45 -2.45 -2.10
CA SER A 30 1.51 -1.11 -2.69
C SER A 30 0.67 -0.13 -1.87
N THR A 31 1.18 1.07 -1.61
CA THR A 31 0.49 2.08 -0.79
C THR A 31 -0.89 2.43 -1.36
N GLY A 32 -1.00 2.52 -2.69
CA GLY A 32 -2.27 2.82 -3.36
C GLY A 32 -3.31 1.70 -3.25
N ASP A 33 -2.90 0.43 -3.27
CA ASP A 33 -3.83 -0.70 -3.07
C ASP A 33 -4.25 -0.81 -1.61
N MET A 34 -3.31 -0.64 -0.67
CA MET A 34 -3.59 -0.68 0.77
C MET A 34 -4.58 0.41 1.20
N LEU A 35 -4.38 1.65 0.74
CA LEU A 35 -5.29 2.76 1.03
C LEU A 35 -6.70 2.46 0.49
N ARG A 36 -6.81 2.02 -0.77
CA ARG A 36 -8.11 1.68 -1.37
C ARG A 36 -8.80 0.51 -0.66
N ALA A 37 -8.03 -0.50 -0.24
CA ALA A 37 -8.56 -1.64 0.50
C ALA A 37 -9.06 -1.22 1.89
N ALA A 38 -8.31 -0.41 2.63
CA ALA A 38 -8.72 0.10 3.94
C ALA A 38 -10.00 0.97 3.83
N VAL A 39 -10.07 1.84 2.81
CA VAL A 39 -11.26 2.65 2.51
C VAL A 39 -12.47 1.76 2.17
N ALA A 40 -12.29 0.75 1.32
CA ALA A 40 -13.37 -0.16 0.94
C ALA A 40 -13.86 -1.04 2.10
N ALA A 41 -12.95 -1.42 3.00
CA ALA A 41 -13.27 -2.18 4.20
C ALA A 41 -13.91 -1.34 5.32
N GLY A 42 -13.92 0.00 5.18
CA GLY A 42 -14.49 0.90 6.18
C GLY A 42 -13.77 0.87 7.53
N THR A 43 -12.47 0.55 7.55
CA THR A 43 -11.68 0.57 8.80
C THR A 43 -11.56 1.99 9.33
N GLU A 44 -11.28 2.16 10.62
CA GLU A 44 -11.11 3.48 11.24
C GLU A 44 -10.05 4.31 10.50
N LEU A 45 -8.89 3.70 10.22
CA LEU A 45 -7.83 4.33 9.43
C LEU A 45 -8.24 4.57 7.97
N GLY A 46 -9.01 3.65 7.38
CA GLY A 46 -9.56 3.77 6.04
C GLY A 46 -10.50 4.97 5.90
N LEU A 47 -11.37 5.22 6.89
CA LEU A 47 -12.27 6.37 6.90
C LEU A 47 -11.51 7.70 7.04
N ARG A 48 -10.46 7.73 7.87
CA ARG A 48 -9.57 8.89 8.00
C ARG A 48 -8.83 9.16 6.68
N ALA A 49 -8.30 8.13 6.04
CA ALA A 49 -7.66 8.23 4.73
C ALA A 49 -8.65 8.72 3.66
N LYS A 50 -9.88 8.20 3.65
CA LYS A 50 -10.95 8.60 2.73
C LYS A 50 -11.23 10.10 2.80
N ALA A 51 -11.35 10.65 4.01
CA ALA A 51 -11.60 12.08 4.20
C ALA A 51 -10.50 12.95 3.57
N CYS A 52 -9.24 12.58 3.74
CA CYS A 52 -8.11 13.29 3.13
C CYS A 52 -8.11 13.15 1.59
N MET A 53 -8.35 11.95 1.09
CA MET A 53 -8.39 11.64 -0.35
C MET A 53 -9.52 12.39 -1.06
N ASP A 54 -10.73 12.41 -0.49
CA ASP A 54 -11.88 13.14 -1.03
C ASP A 54 -11.63 14.66 -1.05
N ALA A 55 -10.89 15.17 -0.08
CA ALA A 55 -10.49 16.58 -0.01
C ALA A 55 -9.29 16.93 -0.93
N GLY A 56 -8.70 15.95 -1.62
CA GLY A 56 -7.49 16.16 -2.44
C GLY A 56 -6.25 16.53 -1.62
N THR A 57 -6.24 16.20 -0.33
CA THR A 57 -5.13 16.49 0.60
C THR A 57 -4.24 15.28 0.81
N LEU A 58 -3.00 15.53 1.26
CA LEU A 58 -2.06 14.46 1.60
C LEU A 58 -2.58 13.69 2.82
N VAL A 59 -2.61 12.36 2.72
CA VAL A 59 -2.94 11.49 3.86
C VAL A 59 -1.80 11.57 4.88
N PRO A 60 -2.07 11.84 6.18
CA PRO A 60 -1.02 11.93 7.20
C PRO A 60 -0.22 10.63 7.36
N ASP A 61 1.07 10.76 7.65
CA ASP A 61 1.99 9.62 7.80
C ASP A 61 1.52 8.61 8.84
N GLU A 62 0.98 9.07 9.97
CA GLU A 62 0.44 8.18 11.03
C GLU A 62 -0.69 7.27 10.51
N VAL A 63 -1.51 7.76 9.59
CA VAL A 63 -2.58 6.96 8.97
C VAL A 63 -1.98 5.96 7.99
N VAL A 64 -1.02 6.40 7.17
CA VAL A 64 -0.33 5.53 6.21
C VAL A 64 0.42 4.41 6.92
N ILE A 65 1.20 4.73 7.95
CA ILE A 65 1.97 3.78 8.75
C ILE A 65 1.03 2.79 9.45
N GLY A 66 -0.10 3.27 10.00
CA GLY A 66 -1.11 2.40 10.61
C GLY A 66 -1.68 1.39 9.62
N ILE A 67 -2.08 1.84 8.42
CA ILE A 67 -2.62 0.97 7.36
C ILE A 67 -1.57 -0.04 6.88
N VAL A 68 -0.31 0.39 6.73
CA VAL A 68 0.81 -0.52 6.40
C VAL A 68 0.98 -1.57 7.49
N GLY A 69 0.90 -1.18 8.76
CA GLY A 69 0.96 -2.09 9.91
C GLY A 69 -0.15 -3.14 9.88
N GLU A 70 -1.40 -2.73 9.64
CA GLU A 70 -2.54 -3.64 9.50
C GLU A 70 -2.34 -4.62 8.34
N ARG A 71 -1.81 -4.15 7.19
CA ARG A 71 -1.55 -5.02 6.04
C ARG A 71 -0.43 -6.02 6.31
N LEU A 72 0.63 -5.62 6.99
CA LEU A 72 1.76 -6.51 7.33
C LEU A 72 1.41 -7.59 8.36
N ALA A 73 0.36 -7.36 9.16
CA ALA A 73 -0.18 -8.37 10.08
C ALA A 73 -1.05 -9.43 9.39
N GLN A 74 -1.39 -9.24 8.12
CA GLN A 74 -2.16 -10.18 7.31
C GLN A 74 -1.22 -11.00 6.41
N PRO A 75 -1.59 -12.24 6.04
CA PRO A 75 -0.79 -13.09 5.17
C PRO A 75 -0.50 -12.50 3.76
#